data_AF-A0A953JCJ1-F1
#
_entry.id   AF-A0A953JCJ1-F1
#
_cell.length_a   1.000
_cell.length_b   1.000
_cell.length_c   1.000
_cell.angle_alpha   90.00
_cell.angle_beta   90.00
_cell.angle_gamma   90.00
#
_symmetry.space_group_name_H-M   'P 1'
#
loop_
_entity.id
_entity.type
_entity.pdbx_description
1 polymer ?
#
loop_
_entity_poly.entity_id
_entity_poly.type
_entity_poly.pdbx_seq_one_letter_code
_entity_poly.pdbx_strand_id
1 'polypeptide(L)'
;MTDRALSAAKVFVLFVLVTAVPAAAFQANTSGTGSEIKWSSPLAVYYLNPAGAPAGSEEAVQRALGTWSSVPTSSFAFTYGGTTTNSSWGVRDRVNILTFGPMDESSVLAANYFWFTTDGRLLDSDIKFNTRFSLSTDGSSGGFDLESLALHELGHSLSLSDLYNPGDNTKVMYGYLGQGWIKRSLHQDDIDGISHLYPVAQPVTYYTLAAARSGTGSGTVSSTPPGIDCGEDCTESYISSTLVTLTATPSSGSAFSGWSGGACSGIGTCTLTMNAAANVTAVFTKTFSDISPSYWAYEYINALYESGITTGCGGGRYCPSDRVTRAQMAAFIVRANFGEDFSYTVTPYFSDVPASTPYFKYVQKLKDEGITTVSSLYDSEGEVTRGQAAAFIVRAKFGESFSYTATPYFSDVPAENPYFRYVQKLKDEGITTVSGQYAIDTVIPRDQMAALLSRAFLGMP
;
A
#
# COMPACT_ATOMS: atom_id res chain seq x y z
N MET A 1 -30.06 19.87 23.52
CA MET A 1 -31.26 19.08 23.15
C MET A 1 -32.50 19.93 23.37
N THR A 2 -33.26 20.18 22.31
CA THR A 2 -34.52 20.95 22.36
C THR A 2 -35.63 20.06 21.80
N ASP A 3 -36.32 19.37 22.70
CA ASP A 3 -37.48 18.53 22.39
C ASP A 3 -38.65 19.36 21.83
N ARG A 4 -39.21 18.93 20.69
CA ARG A 4 -40.56 19.35 20.27
C ARG A 4 -41.37 18.13 19.83
N ALA A 5 -42.01 17.48 20.80
CA ALA A 5 -43.11 16.56 20.54
C ALA A 5 -44.33 17.33 19.97
N LEU A 6 -45.00 16.73 18.99
CA LEU A 6 -46.26 17.22 18.45
C LEU A 6 -47.38 17.05 19.48
N SER A 7 -47.95 18.18 19.90
CA SER A 7 -49.19 18.38 20.68
C SER A 7 -49.11 18.32 22.22
N ALA A 8 -49.39 19.51 22.80
CA ALA A 8 -49.90 19.85 24.14
C ALA A 8 -48.97 19.81 25.38
N ALA A 9 -48.85 21.02 25.97
CA ALA A 9 -48.51 21.39 27.35
C ALA A 9 -47.13 21.03 27.92
N LYS A 10 -46.38 22.09 28.27
CA LYS A 10 -45.15 22.06 29.08
C LYS A 10 -45.36 21.25 30.36
N VAL A 11 -44.57 20.19 30.53
CA VAL A 11 -44.21 19.65 31.85
C VAL A 11 -42.70 19.53 31.88
N PHE A 12 -42.07 20.34 32.73
CA PHE A 12 -40.67 20.23 33.10
C PHE A 12 -40.60 19.09 34.13
N VAL A 13 -39.91 17.99 33.82
CA VAL A 13 -39.66 16.91 34.78
C VAL A 13 -38.17 16.84 35.05
N LEU A 14 -37.76 17.46 36.16
CA LEU A 14 -36.61 17.03 36.92
C LEU A 14 -37.07 15.83 37.76
N PHE A 15 -36.50 14.64 37.52
CA PHE A 15 -36.46 13.59 38.52
C PHE A 15 -35.06 12.98 38.57
N VAL A 16 -34.38 13.30 39.66
CA VAL A 16 -33.29 12.51 40.21
C VAL A 16 -33.89 11.19 40.69
N LEU A 17 -33.50 10.08 40.08
CA LEU A 17 -33.40 8.80 40.79
C LEU A 17 -32.07 8.16 40.42
N VAL A 18 -31.07 8.37 41.29
CA VAL A 18 -29.81 7.65 41.27
C VAL A 18 -30.12 6.20 41.62
N THR A 19 -30.22 5.35 40.60
CA THR A 19 -29.67 4.00 40.72
C THR A 19 -28.41 4.03 39.85
N ALA A 20 -27.26 3.69 40.45
CA ALA A 20 -26.00 3.66 39.74
C ALA A 20 -26.14 2.67 38.59
N VAL A 21 -26.34 3.18 37.38
CA VAL A 21 -26.17 2.39 36.16
C VAL A 21 -24.73 1.88 36.24
N PRO A 22 -24.49 0.56 36.19
CA PRO A 22 -23.13 0.04 36.22
C PRO A 22 -22.34 0.70 35.07
N ALA A 23 -21.05 0.97 35.28
CA ALA A 23 -20.16 1.71 34.37
C ALA A 23 -19.93 1.06 32.98
N ALA A 24 -20.81 0.18 32.54
CA ALA A 24 -20.75 -0.62 31.34
C ALA A 24 -22.13 -0.88 30.69
N ALA A 25 -23.21 -0.21 31.13
CA ALA A 25 -24.52 -0.35 30.49
C ALA A 25 -24.80 0.86 29.59
N PHE A 26 -25.19 0.59 28.34
CA PHE A 26 -25.66 1.62 27.41
C PHE A 26 -26.95 2.29 27.92
N GLN A 27 -27.24 3.48 27.42
CA GLN A 27 -28.51 4.17 27.64
C GLN A 27 -29.15 4.45 26.29
N ALA A 28 -30.44 4.13 26.15
CA ALA A 28 -31.22 4.39 24.94
C ALA A 28 -32.36 5.37 25.25
N ASN A 29 -32.64 6.29 24.33
CA ASN A 29 -33.72 7.25 24.50
C ASN A 29 -35.09 6.56 24.37
N THR A 30 -36.05 6.96 25.19
CA THR A 30 -37.44 6.50 25.16
C THR A 30 -38.42 7.63 24.88
N SER A 31 -39.53 7.35 24.20
CA SER A 31 -40.62 8.28 23.98
C SER A 31 -41.33 8.63 25.31
N GLY A 32 -42.23 9.62 25.27
CA GLY A 32 -43.07 9.96 26.42
C GLY A 32 -43.99 8.83 26.91
N THR A 33 -44.14 7.74 26.15
CA THR A 33 -44.88 6.52 26.55
C THR A 33 -43.96 5.42 27.08
N GLY A 34 -42.65 5.66 27.15
CA GLY A 34 -41.64 4.69 27.56
C GLY A 34 -41.20 3.73 26.45
N SER A 35 -41.62 3.93 25.19
CA SER A 35 -41.17 3.11 24.07
C SER A 35 -39.75 3.52 23.66
N GLU A 36 -38.84 2.57 23.48
CA GLU A 36 -37.52 2.87 22.92
C GLU A 36 -37.64 3.54 21.55
N ILE A 37 -36.92 4.65 21.38
CA ILE A 37 -36.89 5.38 20.12
C ILE A 37 -35.96 4.62 19.17
N LYS A 38 -36.43 4.27 17.97
CA LYS A 38 -35.60 3.61 16.95
C LYS A 38 -36.16 3.73 15.55
N TRP A 39 -35.29 3.58 14.57
CA TRP A 39 -35.68 3.50 13.17
C TRP A 39 -36.59 2.29 12.94
N SER A 40 -37.61 2.49 12.11
CA SER A 40 -38.49 1.39 11.69
C SER A 40 -37.92 0.55 10.56
N SER A 41 -36.93 1.11 9.85
CA SER A 41 -36.16 0.44 8.81
C SER A 41 -34.78 0.12 9.38
N PRO A 42 -34.19 -1.06 9.11
CA PRO A 42 -32.83 -1.38 9.51
C PRO A 42 -31.77 -0.64 8.67
N LEU A 43 -32.19 0.33 7.86
CA LEU A 43 -31.32 1.13 7.00
C LEU A 43 -31.67 2.60 7.15
N ALA A 44 -30.66 3.43 7.42
CA ALA A 44 -30.76 4.88 7.34
C ALA A 44 -29.72 5.44 6.36
N VAL A 45 -30.18 6.21 5.39
CA VAL A 45 -29.31 6.88 4.41
C VAL A 45 -28.98 8.27 4.93
N TYR A 46 -27.70 8.66 4.87
CA TYR A 46 -27.21 9.99 5.21
C TYR A 46 -26.54 10.66 4.02
N TYR A 47 -26.83 11.94 3.83
CA TYR A 47 -26.17 12.80 2.84
C TYR A 47 -25.24 13.79 3.53
N LEU A 48 -24.14 14.15 2.89
CA LEU A 48 -23.19 15.14 3.42
C LEU A 48 -23.30 16.44 2.63
N ASN A 49 -23.53 17.57 3.31
CA ASN A 49 -23.27 18.87 2.72
C ASN A 49 -21.84 19.31 3.09
N PRO A 50 -20.89 19.32 2.15
CA PRO A 50 -19.49 19.63 2.44
C PRO A 50 -19.22 21.14 2.59
N ALA A 51 -20.22 22.02 2.42
CA ALA A 51 -20.02 23.46 2.50
C ALA A 51 -19.54 23.87 3.90
N GLY A 52 -18.32 24.42 3.99
CA GLY A 52 -17.70 24.84 5.25
C GLY A 52 -17.00 23.72 6.02
N ALA A 53 -16.91 22.51 5.46
CA ALA A 53 -16.20 21.38 6.04
C ALA A 53 -14.68 21.46 5.79
N PRO A 54 -13.82 20.93 6.68
CA PRO A 54 -12.41 20.73 6.38
C PRO A 54 -12.20 19.67 5.29
N ALA A 55 -11.04 19.70 4.63
CA ALA A 55 -10.67 18.65 3.66
C ALA A 55 -10.62 17.26 4.34
N GLY A 56 -11.03 16.21 3.64
CA GLY A 56 -11.09 14.84 4.19
C GLY A 56 -12.38 14.52 4.97
N SER A 57 -13.35 15.44 5.01
CA SER A 57 -14.58 15.27 5.80
C SER A 57 -15.49 14.18 5.26
N GLU A 58 -15.52 13.98 3.95
CA GLU A 58 -16.33 12.96 3.31
C GLU A 58 -15.86 11.56 3.71
N GLU A 59 -14.56 11.33 3.65
CA GLU A 59 -13.93 10.07 4.04
C GLU A 59 -14.09 9.80 5.55
N ALA A 60 -13.94 10.84 6.39
CA ALA A 60 -14.17 10.73 7.83
C ALA A 60 -15.62 10.34 8.16
N VAL A 61 -16.61 10.95 7.50
CA VAL A 61 -18.03 10.61 7.69
C VAL A 61 -18.32 9.19 7.20
N GLN A 62 -17.80 8.79 6.04
CA GLN A 62 -17.97 7.43 5.52
C GLN A 62 -17.43 6.37 6.49
N ARG A 63 -16.25 6.59 7.08
CA ARG A 63 -15.69 5.70 8.12
C ARG A 63 -16.58 5.65 9.35
N ALA A 64 -17.06 6.79 9.86
CA ALA A 64 -17.94 6.82 11.02
C ALA A 64 -19.28 6.07 10.79
N LEU A 65 -19.89 6.23 9.61
CA LEU A 65 -21.08 5.46 9.20
C LEU A 65 -20.75 3.96 9.16
N GLY A 66 -19.62 3.61 8.53
CA GLY A 66 -19.12 2.24 8.40
C GLY A 66 -18.88 1.54 9.74
N THR A 67 -18.30 2.24 10.72
CA THR A 67 -18.04 1.72 12.07
C THR A 67 -19.32 1.25 12.76
N TRP A 68 -20.41 2.02 12.72
CA TRP A 68 -21.71 1.58 13.27
C TRP A 68 -22.36 0.46 12.43
N SER A 69 -22.25 0.54 11.10
CA SER A 69 -22.78 -0.48 10.18
C SER A 69 -22.06 -1.83 10.23
N SER A 70 -20.90 -1.89 10.90
CA SER A 70 -20.08 -3.10 10.98
C SER A 70 -20.29 -3.90 12.27
N VAL A 71 -21.25 -3.50 13.11
CA VAL A 71 -21.55 -4.21 14.36
C VAL A 71 -22.24 -5.56 14.06
N PRO A 72 -21.59 -6.71 14.30
CA PRO A 72 -22.03 -8.02 13.80
C PRO A 72 -23.32 -8.54 14.44
N THR A 73 -23.65 -8.01 15.61
CA THR A 73 -24.83 -8.36 16.42
C THR A 73 -26.00 -7.40 16.18
N SER A 74 -25.83 -6.40 15.31
CA SER A 74 -26.88 -5.47 14.89
C SER A 74 -27.26 -5.69 13.43
N SER A 75 -28.56 -5.64 13.15
CA SER A 75 -29.12 -5.69 11.80
C SER A 75 -29.17 -4.32 11.13
N PHE A 76 -28.79 -3.27 11.86
CA PHE A 76 -28.86 -1.90 11.38
C PHE A 76 -27.62 -1.49 10.60
N ALA A 77 -27.83 -0.77 9.50
CA ALA A 77 -26.76 -0.14 8.75
C ALA A 77 -27.09 1.32 8.41
N PHE A 78 -26.08 2.17 8.52
CA PHE A 78 -26.04 3.44 7.82
C PHE A 78 -25.54 3.26 6.39
N THR A 79 -26.07 4.06 5.48
CA THR A 79 -25.61 4.14 4.08
C THR A 79 -25.24 5.57 3.73
N TYR A 80 -24.08 5.75 3.13
CA TYR A 80 -23.70 7.04 2.58
C TYR A 80 -24.41 7.28 1.24
N GLY A 81 -25.26 8.30 1.18
CA GLY A 81 -26.04 8.67 0.00
C GLY A 81 -25.30 9.57 -1.00
N GLY A 82 -24.07 10.00 -0.67
CA GLY A 82 -23.30 10.98 -1.45
C GLY A 82 -23.40 12.40 -0.91
N THR A 83 -22.70 13.32 -1.57
CA THR A 83 -22.75 14.74 -1.24
C THR A 83 -24.03 15.41 -1.73
N THR A 84 -24.49 16.45 -1.02
CA THR A 84 -25.66 17.25 -1.39
C THR A 84 -25.39 18.75 -1.17
N THR A 85 -26.19 19.61 -1.82
CA THR A 85 -26.21 21.06 -1.56
C THR A 85 -27.30 21.47 -0.56
N ASN A 86 -28.18 20.53 -0.16
CA ASN A 86 -29.21 20.79 0.85
C ASN A 86 -28.55 21.26 2.15
N SER A 87 -29.01 22.35 2.75
CA SER A 87 -28.50 22.89 4.01
C SER A 87 -29.59 23.02 5.09
N SER A 88 -30.76 22.42 4.85
CA SER A 88 -31.91 22.37 5.75
C SER A 88 -31.67 21.46 6.96
N TRP A 89 -30.68 21.78 7.78
CA TRP A 89 -30.45 21.07 9.04
C TRP A 89 -31.49 21.47 10.09
N GLY A 90 -31.83 20.55 10.99
CA GLY A 90 -32.76 20.87 12.09
C GLY A 90 -34.20 21.04 11.61
N VAL A 91 -34.53 20.50 10.44
CA VAL A 91 -35.86 20.55 9.83
C VAL A 91 -36.34 19.14 9.56
N ARG A 92 -37.58 18.83 9.95
CA ARG A 92 -38.18 17.55 9.63
C ARG A 92 -38.56 17.47 8.15
N ASP A 93 -37.65 16.99 7.30
CA ASP A 93 -37.86 16.81 5.86
C ASP A 93 -37.69 15.34 5.41
N ARG A 94 -37.35 14.43 6.34
CA ARG A 94 -37.06 13.01 6.12
C ARG A 94 -35.78 12.75 5.32
N VAL A 95 -34.88 13.72 5.29
CA VAL A 95 -33.57 13.62 4.66
C VAL A 95 -32.51 13.80 5.72
N ASN A 96 -31.99 12.68 6.22
CA ASN A 96 -30.90 12.73 7.20
C ASN A 96 -29.65 13.35 6.58
N ILE A 97 -29.23 14.48 7.13
CA ILE A 97 -28.13 15.25 6.57
C ILE A 97 -27.06 15.59 7.61
N LEU A 98 -25.80 15.50 7.20
CA LEU A 98 -24.66 16.05 7.94
C LEU A 98 -24.27 17.39 7.32
N THR A 99 -24.20 18.44 8.13
CA THR A 99 -23.91 19.82 7.71
C THR A 99 -22.85 20.49 8.57
N PHE A 100 -22.24 21.55 8.06
CA PHE A 100 -21.24 22.33 8.77
C PHE A 100 -21.68 23.80 8.85
N GLY A 101 -21.52 24.41 10.02
CA GLY A 101 -21.76 25.84 10.16
C GLY A 101 -21.66 26.31 11.60
N PRO A 102 -21.63 27.63 11.84
CA PRO A 102 -21.59 28.16 13.19
C PRO A 102 -22.89 27.80 13.93
N MET A 103 -22.76 27.47 15.22
CA MET A 103 -23.86 27.33 16.18
C MET A 103 -23.69 28.32 17.33
N ASP A 104 -24.79 28.77 17.91
CA ASP A 104 -24.79 29.87 18.88
C ASP A 104 -24.24 29.47 20.25
N GLU A 105 -24.34 28.19 20.58
CA GLU A 105 -23.87 27.59 21.82
C GLU A 105 -22.33 27.47 21.83
N SER A 106 -21.69 28.17 22.77
CA SER A 106 -20.23 28.28 22.86
C SER A 106 -19.51 27.03 23.36
N SER A 107 -20.23 25.97 23.74
CA SER A 107 -19.67 24.72 24.27
C SER A 107 -20.15 23.47 23.52
N VAL A 108 -20.84 23.63 22.39
CA VAL A 108 -21.43 22.52 21.62
C VAL A 108 -20.60 22.29 20.36
N LEU A 109 -19.94 21.14 20.27
CA LEU A 109 -19.08 20.78 19.13
C LEU A 109 -19.89 20.30 17.92
N ALA A 110 -20.98 19.59 18.17
CA ALA A 110 -21.93 19.14 17.18
C ALA A 110 -23.30 18.97 17.82
N ALA A 111 -24.35 18.88 17.00
CA ALA A 111 -25.70 18.66 17.46
C ALA A 111 -26.46 17.73 16.51
N ASN A 112 -27.06 16.68 17.08
CA ASN A 112 -28.06 15.87 16.42
C ASN A 112 -29.48 16.39 16.73
N TYR A 113 -30.27 16.56 15.68
CA TYR A 113 -31.71 16.84 15.75
C TYR A 113 -32.45 15.65 15.17
N PHE A 114 -33.25 14.97 15.98
CA PHE A 114 -34.05 13.85 15.52
C PHE A 114 -35.54 14.03 15.83
N TRP A 115 -36.37 13.45 14.97
CA TRP A 115 -37.82 13.45 15.13
C TRP A 115 -38.31 12.03 15.22
N PHE A 116 -39.26 11.82 16.11
CA PHE A 116 -39.87 10.51 16.33
C PHE A 116 -41.37 10.64 16.59
N THR A 117 -42.09 9.55 16.38
CA THR A 117 -43.51 9.43 16.72
C THR A 117 -43.69 9.10 18.20
N THR A 118 -44.88 9.31 18.76
CA THR A 118 -45.15 9.01 20.17
C THR A 118 -44.92 7.54 20.55
N ASP A 119 -45.08 6.61 19.61
CA ASP A 119 -44.78 5.18 19.76
C ASP A 119 -43.29 4.82 19.61
N GLY A 120 -42.39 5.80 19.47
CA GLY A 120 -40.94 5.59 19.44
C GLY A 120 -40.34 5.33 18.06
N ARG A 121 -41.06 5.59 16.96
CA ARG A 121 -40.48 5.41 15.62
C ARG A 121 -39.71 6.65 15.21
N LEU A 122 -38.40 6.52 15.04
CA LEU A 122 -37.53 7.57 14.51
C LEU A 122 -37.84 7.79 13.02
N LEU A 123 -37.94 9.05 12.63
CA LEU A 123 -38.42 9.48 11.32
C LEU A 123 -37.37 10.24 10.52
N ASP A 124 -36.48 10.94 11.20
CA ASP A 124 -35.55 11.88 10.61
C ASP A 124 -34.47 12.25 11.63
N SER A 125 -33.23 12.43 11.20
CA SER A 125 -32.10 12.78 12.06
C SER A 125 -31.02 13.56 11.31
N ASP A 126 -30.85 14.82 11.69
CA ASP A 126 -29.88 15.74 11.12
C ASP A 126 -28.73 15.99 12.08
N ILE A 127 -27.51 16.10 11.54
CA ILE A 127 -26.31 16.43 12.30
C ILE A 127 -25.75 17.75 11.78
N LYS A 128 -25.40 18.64 12.71
CA LYS A 128 -24.61 19.83 12.39
C LYS A 128 -23.33 19.84 13.21
N PHE A 129 -22.20 20.07 12.55
CA PHE A 129 -20.90 20.28 13.17
C PHE A 129 -20.60 21.78 13.33
N ASN A 130 -20.13 22.19 14.51
CA ASN A 130 -19.91 23.59 14.84
C ASN A 130 -18.59 24.09 14.27
N THR A 131 -18.64 24.89 13.21
CA THR A 131 -17.44 25.46 12.59
C THR A 131 -16.84 26.65 13.35
N ARG A 132 -17.41 27.02 14.52
CA ARG A 132 -16.71 27.93 15.46
C ARG A 132 -15.50 27.28 16.12
N PHE A 133 -15.42 25.95 16.11
CA PHE A 133 -14.28 25.20 16.59
C PHE A 133 -13.43 24.71 15.42
N SER A 134 -12.12 24.56 15.66
CA SER A 134 -11.20 23.96 14.71
C SER A 134 -11.47 22.46 14.62
N LEU A 135 -11.91 21.98 13.45
CA LEU A 135 -12.18 20.57 13.17
C LEU A 135 -11.02 19.98 12.37
N SER A 136 -10.62 18.75 12.71
CA SER A 136 -9.54 18.00 12.06
C SER A 136 -10.07 16.66 11.55
N THR A 137 -9.55 16.19 10.42
CA THR A 137 -9.86 14.86 9.83
C THR A 137 -8.69 13.88 9.98
N ASP A 138 -7.52 14.39 10.35
CA ASP A 138 -6.25 13.68 10.50
C ASP A 138 -5.91 13.32 11.97
N GLY A 139 -6.77 13.69 12.93
CA GLY A 139 -6.53 13.44 14.36
C GLY A 139 -5.46 14.35 14.97
N SER A 140 -5.19 15.52 14.38
CA SER A 140 -4.17 16.46 14.87
C SER A 140 -4.52 17.10 16.22
N SER A 141 -3.50 17.36 17.05
CA SER A 141 -3.67 17.90 18.41
C SER A 141 -4.25 19.33 18.48
N GLY A 142 -4.33 20.03 17.34
CA GLY A 142 -4.83 21.41 17.26
C GLY A 142 -6.33 21.53 16.95
N GLY A 143 -7.00 20.42 16.62
CA GLY A 143 -8.43 20.40 16.29
C GLY A 143 -9.20 19.34 17.08
N PHE A 144 -10.52 19.40 17.00
CA PHE A 144 -11.40 18.31 17.41
C PHE A 144 -11.55 17.33 16.26
N ASP A 145 -11.40 16.04 16.54
CA ASP A 145 -11.46 14.99 15.54
C ASP A 145 -12.87 14.82 14.98
N LEU A 146 -13.06 15.13 13.70
CA LEU A 146 -14.36 15.12 13.02
C LEU A 146 -14.94 13.72 12.92
N GLU A 147 -14.11 12.70 12.70
CA GLU A 147 -14.57 11.31 12.64
C GLU A 147 -15.12 10.86 14.01
N SER A 148 -14.43 11.20 15.10
CA SER A 148 -14.92 10.96 16.47
C SER A 148 -16.23 11.68 16.76
N LEU A 149 -16.36 12.95 16.35
CA LEU A 149 -17.60 13.70 16.49
C LEU A 149 -18.74 13.08 15.66
N ALA A 150 -18.48 12.74 14.41
CA ALA A 150 -19.47 12.10 13.55
C ALA A 150 -19.92 10.76 14.13
N LEU A 151 -18.97 9.96 14.62
CA LEU A 151 -19.27 8.66 15.23
C LEU A 151 -20.15 8.81 16.48
N HIS A 152 -19.89 9.81 17.32
CA HIS A 152 -20.69 10.15 18.50
C HIS A 152 -22.12 10.57 18.12
N GLU A 153 -22.27 11.56 17.23
CA GLU A 153 -23.60 12.07 16.83
C GLU A 153 -24.43 11.02 16.06
N LEU A 154 -23.77 10.11 15.34
CA LEU A 154 -24.43 8.95 14.74
C LEU A 154 -24.94 7.97 15.80
N GLY A 155 -24.30 7.89 16.98
CA GLY A 155 -24.85 7.14 18.11
C GLY A 155 -26.19 7.71 18.59
N HIS A 156 -26.34 9.04 18.63
CA HIS A 156 -27.65 9.67 18.87
C HIS A 156 -28.66 9.39 17.77
N SER A 157 -28.20 9.31 16.52
CA SER A 157 -29.02 8.90 15.38
C SER A 157 -29.50 7.44 15.50
N LEU A 158 -28.83 6.63 16.31
CA LEU A 158 -29.24 5.28 16.72
C LEU A 158 -30.04 5.25 18.03
N SER A 159 -30.36 6.42 18.60
CA SER A 159 -31.04 6.58 19.89
C SER A 159 -30.21 6.27 21.14
N LEU A 160 -28.89 6.20 21.04
CA LEU A 160 -28.03 6.10 22.23
C LEU A 160 -27.91 7.47 22.92
N SER A 161 -27.97 7.48 24.25
CA SER A 161 -27.82 8.68 25.07
C SER A 161 -26.35 8.93 25.43
N ASP A 162 -26.05 10.17 25.79
CA ASP A 162 -24.75 10.52 26.34
C ASP A 162 -24.42 9.77 27.63
N LEU A 163 -23.15 9.45 27.78
CA LEU A 163 -22.53 9.02 29.03
C LEU A 163 -21.78 10.20 29.65
N TYR A 164 -21.91 10.36 30.97
CA TYR A 164 -21.28 11.46 31.72
C TYR A 164 -20.46 11.00 32.92
N ASN A 165 -20.33 9.68 33.16
CA ASN A 165 -19.45 9.22 34.22
C ASN A 165 -18.00 9.44 33.80
N PRO A 166 -17.12 9.98 34.67
CA PRO A 166 -15.72 10.21 34.32
C PRO A 166 -14.94 8.96 33.86
N GLY A 167 -15.38 7.76 34.28
CA GLY A 167 -14.81 6.48 33.85
C GLY A 167 -15.15 6.07 32.40
N ASP A 168 -16.12 6.73 31.77
CA ASP A 168 -16.53 6.48 30.39
C ASP A 168 -15.74 7.32 29.38
N ASN A 169 -14.71 8.06 29.82
CA ASN A 169 -14.08 9.12 29.02
C ASN A 169 -13.39 8.65 27.72
N THR A 170 -13.13 7.34 27.54
CA THR A 170 -12.62 6.74 26.30
C THR A 170 -13.72 6.32 25.33
N LYS A 171 -14.96 6.21 25.79
CA LYS A 171 -16.10 5.70 25.01
C LYS A 171 -16.61 6.74 24.03
N VAL A 172 -17.19 6.25 22.93
CA VAL A 172 -17.74 7.09 21.86
C VAL A 172 -18.87 7.94 22.40
N MET A 173 -19.82 7.35 23.13
CA MET A 173 -20.98 8.08 23.66
C MET A 173 -20.69 8.96 24.89
N TYR A 174 -19.44 9.14 25.31
CA TYR A 174 -19.13 10.11 26.37
C TYR A 174 -19.26 11.55 25.87
N GLY A 175 -20.15 12.34 26.48
CA GLY A 175 -20.60 13.65 26.01
C GLY A 175 -19.55 14.77 26.00
N TYR A 176 -18.28 14.46 26.27
CA TYR A 176 -17.17 15.40 26.16
C TYR A 176 -16.07 14.86 25.24
N LEU A 177 -15.57 15.74 24.37
CA LEU A 177 -14.42 15.51 23.51
C LEU A 177 -13.43 16.67 23.66
N GLY A 178 -12.15 16.36 23.89
CA GLY A 178 -11.06 17.33 23.91
C GLY A 178 -10.38 17.45 22.54
N GLN A 179 -9.62 18.52 22.33
CA GLN A 179 -8.77 18.66 21.14
C GLN A 179 -7.70 17.56 21.13
N GLY A 180 -7.46 16.96 19.96
CA GLY A 180 -6.53 15.84 19.78
C GLY A 180 -6.99 14.50 20.36
N TRP A 181 -8.18 14.40 20.94
CA TRP A 181 -8.72 13.12 21.42
C TRP A 181 -9.31 12.35 20.23
N ILE A 182 -8.95 11.07 20.11
CA ILE A 182 -9.42 10.18 19.04
C ILE A 182 -10.26 9.06 19.65
N LYS A 183 -11.52 8.96 19.23
CA LYS A 183 -12.54 7.99 19.66
C LYS A 183 -13.26 7.40 18.44
N ARG A 184 -12.51 6.67 17.61
CA ARG A 184 -12.99 6.12 16.34
C ARG A 184 -13.40 4.63 16.41
N SER A 185 -13.46 4.07 17.61
CA SER A 185 -13.78 2.65 17.85
C SER A 185 -14.85 2.49 18.92
N LEU A 186 -15.86 1.67 18.62
CA LEU A 186 -16.95 1.35 19.53
C LEU A 186 -16.46 0.51 20.70
N HIS A 187 -16.94 0.82 21.90
CA HIS A 187 -16.77 -0.04 23.08
C HIS A 187 -17.91 -1.05 23.17
N GLN A 188 -17.77 -2.04 24.07
CA GLN A 188 -18.74 -3.13 24.17
C GLN A 188 -20.15 -2.65 24.48
N ASP A 189 -20.30 -1.59 25.28
CA ASP A 189 -21.61 -1.01 25.59
C ASP A 189 -22.25 -0.30 24.39
N ASP A 190 -21.46 0.41 23.57
CA ASP A 190 -21.91 0.96 22.28
C ASP A 190 -22.47 -0.18 21.39
N ILE A 191 -21.72 -1.28 21.29
CA ILE A 191 -22.09 -2.50 20.55
C ILE A 191 -23.36 -3.14 21.12
N ASP A 192 -23.44 -3.31 22.44
CA ASP A 192 -24.58 -3.91 23.12
C ASP A 192 -25.84 -3.05 22.91
N GLY A 193 -25.70 -1.72 22.93
CA GLY A 193 -26.81 -0.78 22.74
C GLY A 193 -27.44 -0.88 21.36
N ILE A 194 -26.63 -0.81 20.29
CA ILE A 194 -27.17 -0.95 18.93
C ILE A 194 -27.71 -2.38 18.68
N SER A 195 -27.06 -3.41 19.26
CA SER A 195 -27.52 -4.81 19.14
C SER A 195 -28.84 -5.05 19.86
N HIS A 196 -29.08 -4.37 20.98
CA HIS A 196 -30.35 -4.39 21.70
C HIS A 196 -31.47 -3.70 20.90
N LEU A 197 -31.20 -2.53 20.33
CA LEU A 197 -32.20 -1.78 19.58
C LEU A 197 -32.55 -2.44 18.23
N TYR A 198 -31.56 -3.04 17.58
CA TYR A 198 -31.66 -3.64 16.24
C TYR A 198 -31.06 -5.05 16.17
N PRO A 199 -31.56 -6.02 16.94
CA PRO A 199 -30.95 -7.36 17.00
C PRO A 199 -30.99 -8.06 15.64
N VAL A 200 -29.91 -8.75 15.29
CA VAL A 200 -29.91 -9.71 14.18
C VAL A 200 -30.64 -10.99 14.56
N ALA A 201 -31.29 -11.63 13.58
CA ALA A 201 -31.85 -12.97 13.76
C ALA A 201 -30.76 -14.05 13.97
N GLN A 202 -29.53 -13.81 13.46
CA GLN A 202 -28.30 -14.59 13.66
C GLN A 202 -27.06 -13.68 13.51
N PRO A 203 -25.99 -13.84 14.32
CA PRO A 203 -24.79 -13.02 14.24
C PRO A 203 -24.07 -13.14 12.88
N VAL A 204 -23.73 -12.00 12.29
CA VAL A 204 -22.97 -11.95 11.04
C VAL A 204 -21.49 -12.16 11.35
N THR A 205 -20.83 -13.08 10.64
CA THR A 205 -19.39 -13.34 10.84
C THR A 205 -18.57 -12.47 9.89
N TYR A 206 -17.53 -11.84 10.41
CA TYR A 206 -16.57 -11.05 9.63
C TYR A 206 -15.20 -11.73 9.63
N TYR A 207 -14.45 -11.51 8.55
CA TYR A 207 -13.06 -11.92 8.44
C TYR A 207 -12.20 -10.76 7.99
N THR A 208 -11.08 -10.57 8.67
CA THR A 208 -10.11 -9.52 8.32
C THR A 208 -9.24 -9.97 7.15
N LEU A 209 -9.14 -9.12 6.14
CA LEU A 209 -8.15 -9.18 5.08
C LEU A 209 -7.06 -8.15 5.38
N ALA A 210 -5.82 -8.60 5.43
CA ALA A 210 -4.66 -7.72 5.45
C ALA A 210 -3.91 -7.80 4.12
N ALA A 211 -3.67 -6.65 3.50
CA ALA A 211 -2.78 -6.50 2.36
C ALA A 211 -1.39 -6.07 2.82
N ALA A 212 -0.35 -6.56 2.16
CA ALA A 212 1.02 -6.14 2.39
C ALA A 212 1.71 -5.84 1.07
N ARG A 213 2.79 -5.07 1.13
CA ARG A 213 3.65 -4.75 -0.01
C ARG A 213 5.07 -5.23 0.30
N SER A 214 5.75 -5.77 -0.70
CA SER A 214 7.12 -6.25 -0.57
C SER A 214 7.89 -6.13 -1.88
N GLY A 215 9.17 -6.50 -1.85
CA GLY A 215 10.08 -6.46 -2.99
C GLY A 215 10.90 -5.17 -3.03
N THR A 216 11.69 -5.02 -4.09
CA THR A 216 12.61 -3.88 -4.25
C THR A 216 11.90 -2.63 -4.75
N GLY A 217 10.77 -2.79 -5.44
CA GLY A 217 9.96 -1.71 -6.02
C GLY A 217 8.89 -1.18 -5.06
N SER A 218 8.07 -0.27 -5.57
CA SER A 218 6.96 0.33 -4.83
C SER A 218 5.66 0.34 -5.63
N GLY A 219 4.54 0.46 -4.91
CA GLY A 219 3.21 0.48 -5.49
C GLY A 219 2.14 0.60 -4.40
N THR A 220 0.88 0.56 -4.82
CA THR A 220 -0.30 0.51 -3.96
C THR A 220 -1.11 -0.75 -4.24
N VAL A 221 -1.93 -1.17 -3.27
CA VAL A 221 -2.91 -2.25 -3.44
C VAL A 221 -4.28 -1.72 -3.06
N SER A 222 -5.28 -1.88 -3.91
CA SER A 222 -6.67 -1.52 -3.62
C SER A 222 -7.62 -2.72 -3.73
N SER A 223 -8.80 -2.64 -3.11
CA SER A 223 -9.81 -3.71 -3.16
C SER A 223 -11.12 -3.33 -3.86
N THR A 224 -11.85 -4.34 -4.32
CA THR A 224 -13.28 -4.27 -4.65
C THR A 224 -13.99 -5.47 -4.01
N PRO A 225 -14.99 -5.29 -3.12
CA PRO A 225 -15.51 -4.01 -2.60
C PRO A 225 -14.44 -3.11 -1.94
N PRO A 226 -14.64 -1.78 -1.90
CA PRO A 226 -13.69 -0.86 -1.26
C PRO A 226 -13.40 -1.21 0.20
N GLY A 227 -12.23 -0.83 0.69
CA GLY A 227 -11.82 -0.99 2.09
C GLY A 227 -10.31 -1.17 2.28
N ILE A 228 -9.62 -1.74 1.28
CA ILE A 228 -8.15 -1.70 1.23
C ILE A 228 -7.72 -0.58 0.27
N ASP A 229 -6.86 0.31 0.75
CA ASP A 229 -6.03 1.22 -0.05
C ASP A 229 -4.62 1.26 0.57
N CYS A 230 -3.89 0.16 0.35
CA CYS A 230 -2.61 -0.12 0.97
C CYS A 230 -1.50 0.70 0.29
N GLY A 231 -1.57 2.01 0.53
CA GLY A 231 -0.49 2.97 0.67
C GLY A 231 -0.42 3.48 2.12
N GLU A 232 -1.60 3.61 2.75
CA GLU A 232 -1.85 4.09 4.11
C GLU A 232 -2.73 3.12 4.91
N ASP A 233 -3.75 2.50 4.30
CA ASP A 233 -4.66 1.55 4.96
C ASP A 233 -4.61 0.15 4.31
N CYS A 234 -4.10 -0.80 5.08
CA CYS A 234 -3.79 -2.13 4.59
C CYS A 234 -4.66 -3.22 5.21
N THR A 235 -5.72 -2.89 5.96
CA THR A 235 -6.54 -3.89 6.64
C THR A 235 -8.03 -3.56 6.58
N GLU A 236 -8.87 -4.54 6.24
CA GLU A 236 -10.33 -4.37 6.19
C GLU A 236 -11.04 -5.62 6.70
N SER A 237 -12.21 -5.46 7.33
CA SER A 237 -13.08 -6.56 7.75
C SER A 237 -14.25 -6.72 6.79
N TYR A 238 -14.31 -7.87 6.13
CA TYR A 238 -15.38 -8.20 5.20
C TYR A 238 -16.33 -9.23 5.80
N ILE A 239 -17.61 -9.16 5.40
CA ILE A 239 -18.60 -10.17 5.76
C ILE A 239 -18.18 -11.54 5.19
N SER A 240 -18.44 -12.61 5.93
CA SER A 240 -18.22 -13.99 5.49
C SER A 240 -18.85 -14.23 4.11
N SER A 241 -18.13 -14.94 3.24
CA SER A 241 -18.50 -15.23 1.85
C SER A 241 -18.42 -14.04 0.89
N THR A 242 -17.95 -12.86 1.32
CA THR A 242 -17.70 -11.74 0.40
C THR A 242 -16.59 -12.10 -0.59
N LEU A 243 -16.82 -11.84 -1.87
CA LEU A 243 -15.80 -11.97 -2.90
C LEU A 243 -15.03 -10.65 -3.01
N VAL A 244 -13.76 -10.66 -2.65
CA VAL A 244 -12.87 -9.49 -2.69
C VAL A 244 -11.87 -9.67 -3.83
N THR A 245 -11.71 -8.64 -4.65
CA THR A 245 -10.68 -8.57 -5.69
C THR A 245 -9.65 -7.51 -5.32
N LEU A 246 -8.38 -7.89 -5.29
CA LEU A 246 -7.25 -6.98 -5.04
C LEU A 246 -6.59 -6.58 -6.36
N THR A 247 -6.26 -5.29 -6.47
CA THR A 247 -5.57 -4.69 -7.62
C THR A 247 -4.27 -4.06 -7.17
N ALA A 248 -3.14 -4.46 -7.76
CA ALA A 248 -1.84 -3.87 -7.51
C ALA A 248 -1.50 -2.83 -8.58
N THR A 249 -1.12 -1.62 -8.16
CA THR A 249 -0.71 -0.53 -9.06
C THR A 249 0.75 -0.16 -8.79
N PRO A 250 1.69 -0.50 -9.69
CA PRO A 250 3.09 -0.12 -9.53
C PRO A 250 3.29 1.39 -9.58
N SER A 251 4.21 1.90 -8.77
CA SER A 251 4.73 3.27 -8.91
C SER A 251 5.68 3.39 -10.11
N SER A 252 5.99 4.62 -10.53
CA SER A 252 6.99 4.87 -11.57
C SER A 252 8.34 4.24 -11.22
N GLY A 253 8.98 3.57 -12.19
CA GLY A 253 10.23 2.81 -11.98
C GLY A 253 10.05 1.50 -11.21
N SER A 254 8.81 0.99 -11.10
CA SER A 254 8.51 -0.32 -10.54
C SER A 254 7.56 -1.11 -11.43
N ALA A 255 7.59 -2.43 -11.29
CA ALA A 255 6.65 -3.35 -11.91
C ALA A 255 6.03 -4.28 -10.85
N PHE A 256 4.80 -4.71 -11.08
CA PHE A 256 4.16 -5.73 -10.27
C PHE A 256 4.70 -7.10 -10.67
N SER A 257 5.25 -7.84 -9.71
CA SER A 257 5.88 -9.15 -9.92
C SER A 257 5.01 -10.31 -9.46
N GLY A 258 3.92 -10.04 -8.74
CA GLY A 258 2.92 -11.04 -8.41
C GLY A 258 2.41 -10.97 -6.98
N TRP A 259 1.42 -11.80 -6.71
CA TRP A 259 0.82 -12.00 -5.40
C TRP A 259 1.47 -13.17 -4.67
N SER A 260 1.41 -13.12 -3.34
CA SER A 260 1.67 -14.26 -2.47
C SER A 260 0.77 -14.19 -1.23
N GLY A 261 0.42 -15.34 -0.65
CA GLY A 261 -0.43 -15.41 0.54
C GLY A 261 -1.94 -15.32 0.25
N GLY A 262 -2.76 -15.68 1.24
CA GLY A 262 -4.22 -15.56 1.18
C GLY A 262 -4.89 -16.26 -0.02
N ALA A 263 -4.30 -17.37 -0.48
CA ALA A 263 -4.65 -18.11 -1.70
C ALA A 263 -4.41 -17.37 -3.03
N CYS A 264 -3.78 -16.19 -3.02
CA CYS A 264 -3.34 -15.50 -4.22
C CYS A 264 -1.87 -15.82 -4.55
N SER A 265 -1.60 -16.13 -5.81
CA SER A 265 -0.27 -16.42 -6.32
C SER A 265 -0.10 -16.00 -7.78
N GLY A 266 1.11 -15.60 -8.16
CA GLY A 266 1.43 -15.23 -9.53
C GLY A 266 0.96 -13.84 -9.93
N ILE A 267 1.02 -13.52 -11.21
CA ILE A 267 0.76 -12.16 -11.75
C ILE A 267 -0.69 -11.88 -12.15
N GLY A 268 -1.57 -12.88 -12.05
CA GLY A 268 -2.98 -12.74 -12.39
C GLY A 268 -3.75 -11.87 -11.39
N THR A 269 -5.03 -11.62 -11.69
CA THR A 269 -5.95 -10.98 -10.74
C THR A 269 -6.05 -11.80 -9.45
N CYS A 270 -5.91 -11.14 -8.30
CA CYS A 270 -6.12 -11.78 -7.01
C CYS A 270 -7.58 -11.60 -6.59
N THR A 271 -8.34 -12.69 -6.60
CA THR A 271 -9.72 -12.72 -6.13
C THR A 271 -9.86 -13.80 -5.06
N LEU A 272 -10.36 -13.43 -3.89
CA LEU A 272 -10.53 -14.33 -2.75
C LEU A 272 -11.94 -14.22 -2.17
N THR A 273 -12.46 -15.33 -1.66
CA THR A 273 -13.71 -15.36 -0.90
C THR A 273 -13.38 -15.33 0.59
N MET A 274 -13.93 -14.37 1.32
CA MET A 274 -13.64 -14.15 2.74
C MET A 274 -14.35 -15.19 3.59
N ASN A 275 -13.71 -16.34 3.79
CA ASN A 275 -14.20 -17.45 4.62
C ASN A 275 -13.34 -17.69 5.88
N ALA A 276 -12.22 -16.98 5.99
CA ALA A 276 -11.30 -16.93 7.12
C ALA A 276 -10.50 -15.63 7.01
N ALA A 277 -9.79 -15.24 8.08
CA ALA A 277 -8.83 -14.16 7.99
C ALA A 277 -7.73 -14.50 6.98
N ALA A 278 -7.28 -13.53 6.19
CA ALA A 278 -6.31 -13.73 5.12
C ALA A 278 -5.26 -12.62 5.10
N ASN A 279 -4.02 -12.98 4.74
CA ASN A 279 -2.92 -12.05 4.51
C ASN A 279 -2.43 -12.22 3.07
N VAL A 280 -2.48 -11.16 2.27
CA VAL A 280 -2.04 -11.16 0.86
C VAL A 280 -0.94 -10.11 0.68
N THR A 281 0.16 -10.50 0.06
CA THR A 281 1.30 -9.63 -0.22
C THR A 281 1.40 -9.39 -1.72
N ALA A 282 1.37 -8.12 -2.15
CA ALA A 282 1.80 -7.71 -3.48
C ALA A 282 3.32 -7.54 -3.51
N VAL A 283 3.99 -8.15 -4.49
CA VAL A 283 5.42 -8.01 -4.72
C VAL A 283 5.64 -7.02 -5.86
N PHE A 284 6.42 -5.97 -5.61
CA PHE A 284 6.86 -5.00 -6.60
C PHE A 284 8.37 -5.06 -6.77
N THR A 285 8.85 -4.95 -7.99
CA THR A 285 10.28 -4.95 -8.31
C THR A 285 10.64 -3.67 -9.03
N LYS A 286 11.84 -3.14 -8.78
CA LYS A 286 12.27 -1.93 -9.50
C LYS A 286 12.61 -2.28 -10.94
N THR A 287 12.31 -1.35 -11.83
CA THR A 287 12.58 -1.45 -13.26
C THR A 287 13.21 -0.15 -13.77
N PHE A 288 13.88 -0.24 -14.92
CA PHE A 288 14.39 0.94 -15.61
C PHE A 288 13.30 1.54 -16.51
N SER A 289 13.21 2.87 -16.54
CA SER A 289 12.14 3.61 -17.24
C SER A 289 12.18 3.50 -18.77
N ASP A 290 13.32 3.11 -19.33
CA ASP A 290 13.56 2.93 -20.76
C ASP A 290 13.48 1.45 -21.20
N ILE A 291 13.07 0.54 -20.31
CA ILE A 291 12.90 -0.88 -20.63
C ILE A 291 11.43 -1.28 -20.47
N SER A 292 10.78 -1.60 -21.59
CA SER A 292 9.43 -2.17 -21.60
C SER A 292 9.43 -3.60 -21.03
N PRO A 293 8.37 -4.03 -20.31
CA PRO A 293 8.17 -5.45 -19.93
C PRO A 293 8.18 -6.43 -21.12
N SER A 294 7.87 -5.96 -22.33
CA SER A 294 7.92 -6.76 -23.55
C SER A 294 9.30 -6.76 -24.24
N TYR A 295 10.29 -6.06 -23.69
CA TYR A 295 11.63 -5.99 -24.26
C TYR A 295 12.34 -7.32 -24.09
N TRP A 296 13.03 -7.81 -25.14
CA TRP A 296 13.61 -9.16 -25.15
C TRP A 296 14.59 -9.43 -23.99
N ALA A 297 15.28 -8.40 -23.51
CA ALA A 297 16.24 -8.50 -22.41
C ALA A 297 15.68 -8.09 -21.05
N TYR A 298 14.37 -7.82 -20.94
CA TYR A 298 13.73 -7.31 -19.73
C TYR A 298 14.07 -8.15 -18.49
N GLU A 299 13.90 -9.47 -18.56
CA GLU A 299 14.15 -10.37 -17.43
C GLU A 299 15.63 -10.39 -17.02
N TYR A 300 16.56 -10.44 -17.98
CA TYR A 300 17.99 -10.40 -17.69
C TYR A 300 18.40 -9.08 -17.03
N ILE A 301 17.90 -7.95 -17.56
CA ILE A 301 18.23 -6.61 -17.05
C ILE A 301 17.73 -6.46 -15.61
N ASN A 302 16.49 -6.88 -15.33
CA ASN A 302 15.92 -6.81 -13.99
C ASN A 302 16.65 -7.73 -13.02
N ALA A 303 16.98 -8.96 -13.42
CA ALA A 303 17.73 -9.89 -12.59
C ALA A 303 19.10 -9.31 -12.19
N LEU A 304 19.82 -8.70 -13.14
CA LEU A 304 21.07 -8.00 -12.84
C LEU A 304 20.88 -6.80 -11.91
N TYR A 305 19.73 -6.12 -11.97
CA TYR A 305 19.47 -4.97 -11.12
C TYR A 305 19.16 -5.40 -9.69
N GLU A 306 18.31 -6.42 -9.53
CA GLU A 306 17.96 -7.00 -8.23
C GLU A 306 19.15 -7.64 -7.53
N SER A 307 20.06 -8.26 -8.29
CA SER A 307 21.31 -8.80 -7.75
C SER A 307 22.39 -7.73 -7.51
N GLY A 308 22.08 -6.46 -7.79
CA GLY A 308 23.01 -5.33 -7.62
C GLY A 308 24.16 -5.30 -8.63
N ILE A 309 24.15 -6.11 -9.69
CA ILE A 309 25.22 -6.16 -10.70
C ILE A 309 25.22 -4.89 -11.56
N THR A 310 24.05 -4.40 -11.95
CA THR A 310 23.91 -3.15 -12.72
C THR A 310 23.25 -2.06 -11.90
N THR A 311 23.59 -0.81 -12.17
CA THR A 311 22.93 0.39 -11.64
C THR A 311 22.30 1.24 -12.75
N GLY A 312 22.29 0.74 -13.98
CA GLY A 312 21.86 1.48 -15.17
C GLY A 312 22.92 2.48 -15.67
N CYS A 313 22.47 3.43 -16.49
CA CYS A 313 23.27 4.52 -17.06
C CYS A 313 22.97 5.88 -16.42
N GLY A 314 22.12 5.92 -15.38
CA GLY A 314 21.72 7.13 -14.68
C GLY A 314 20.32 7.64 -15.06
N GLY A 315 19.72 8.44 -14.17
CA GLY A 315 18.36 8.99 -14.37
C GLY A 315 17.26 7.93 -14.43
N GLY A 316 17.45 6.78 -13.77
CA GLY A 316 16.49 5.67 -13.78
C GLY A 316 16.45 4.86 -15.08
N ARG A 317 17.44 5.03 -15.97
CA ARG A 317 17.54 4.35 -17.27
C ARG A 317 18.61 3.26 -17.28
N TYR A 318 18.44 2.27 -18.14
CA TYR A 318 19.40 1.18 -18.39
C TYR A 318 20.34 1.46 -19.57
N CYS A 319 19.83 2.14 -20.59
CA CYS A 319 20.46 2.39 -21.89
C CYS A 319 20.85 1.09 -22.63
N PRO A 320 19.89 0.28 -23.10
CA PRO A 320 20.15 -1.10 -23.54
C PRO A 320 21.08 -1.19 -24.76
N SER A 321 21.03 -0.21 -25.66
CA SER A 321 21.80 -0.19 -26.91
C SER A 321 23.20 0.41 -26.79
N ASP A 322 23.53 1.01 -25.65
CA ASP A 322 24.84 1.62 -25.43
C ASP A 322 25.92 0.53 -25.37
N ARG A 323 27.14 0.88 -25.78
CA ARG A 323 28.28 -0.04 -25.76
C ARG A 323 28.89 -0.13 -24.37
N VAL A 324 29.31 -1.33 -24.00
CA VAL A 324 29.93 -1.58 -22.71
C VAL A 324 31.40 -1.17 -22.76
N THR A 325 31.81 -0.26 -21.89
CA THR A 325 33.24 0.08 -21.72
C THR A 325 33.96 -0.94 -20.85
N ARG A 326 35.28 -1.02 -20.95
CA ARG A 326 36.11 -1.92 -20.14
C ARG A 326 36.00 -1.66 -18.64
N ALA A 327 35.79 -0.40 -18.25
CA ALA A 327 35.55 -0.04 -16.86
C ALA A 327 34.16 -0.50 -16.37
N GLN A 328 33.12 -0.37 -17.20
CA GLN A 328 31.79 -0.91 -16.88
C GLN A 328 31.81 -2.45 -16.78
N MET A 329 32.52 -3.12 -17.68
CA MET A 329 32.72 -4.57 -17.61
C MET A 329 33.38 -4.99 -16.29
N ALA A 330 34.35 -4.22 -15.80
CA ALA A 330 34.96 -4.47 -14.49
C ALA A 330 33.95 -4.38 -13.36
N ALA A 331 33.13 -3.32 -13.33
CA ALA A 331 32.09 -3.18 -12.32
C ALA A 331 31.09 -4.34 -12.34
N PHE A 332 30.62 -4.76 -13.53
CA PHE A 332 29.69 -5.87 -13.66
C PHE A 332 30.27 -7.19 -13.14
N ILE A 333 31.46 -7.55 -13.57
CA ILE A 333 32.11 -8.81 -13.19
C ILE A 333 32.42 -8.85 -11.70
N VAL A 334 32.93 -7.75 -11.15
CA VAL A 334 33.28 -7.70 -9.73
C VAL A 334 32.03 -7.77 -8.87
N ARG A 335 30.97 -6.99 -9.19
CA ARG A 335 29.71 -7.07 -8.44
C ARG A 335 29.07 -8.45 -8.52
N ALA A 336 29.15 -9.12 -9.67
CA ALA A 336 28.59 -10.46 -9.83
C ALA A 336 29.28 -11.52 -8.95
N ASN A 337 30.57 -11.38 -8.66
CA ASN A 337 31.33 -12.37 -7.89
C ASN A 337 31.52 -11.98 -6.41
N PHE A 338 31.58 -10.68 -6.12
CA PHE A 338 32.03 -10.17 -4.83
C PHE A 338 31.06 -9.16 -4.19
N GLY A 339 29.97 -8.80 -4.88
CA GLY A 339 29.09 -7.72 -4.44
C GLY A 339 29.78 -6.35 -4.48
N GLU A 340 29.28 -5.41 -3.69
CA GLU A 340 29.76 -4.02 -3.67
C GLU A 340 30.84 -3.77 -2.60
N ASP A 341 30.86 -4.61 -1.56
CA ASP A 341 31.75 -4.56 -0.40
C ASP A 341 32.85 -5.62 -0.52
N PHE A 342 34.02 -5.23 -1.05
CA PHE A 342 35.16 -6.11 -1.25
C PHE A 342 36.48 -5.39 -0.93
N SER A 343 37.50 -6.18 -0.56
CA SER A 343 38.87 -5.68 -0.43
C SER A 343 39.56 -5.62 -1.79
N TYR A 344 40.37 -4.58 -2.01
CA TYR A 344 41.14 -4.38 -3.23
C TYR A 344 42.45 -3.67 -2.93
N THR A 345 43.44 -3.86 -3.81
CA THR A 345 44.71 -3.13 -3.72
C THR A 345 44.49 -1.64 -3.99
N VAL A 346 44.88 -0.77 -3.05
CA VAL A 346 44.69 0.68 -3.17
C VAL A 346 45.78 1.37 -4.00
N THR A 347 46.95 0.73 -4.15
CA THR A 347 48.03 1.23 -5.01
C THR A 347 47.71 0.95 -6.48
N PRO A 348 47.57 1.97 -7.35
CA PRO A 348 47.18 1.78 -8.75
C PRO A 348 48.09 0.82 -9.50
N TYR A 349 47.52 -0.21 -10.14
CA TYR A 349 48.28 -1.08 -11.05
C TYR A 349 48.51 -0.47 -12.43
N PHE A 350 47.61 0.42 -12.86
CA PHE A 350 47.60 1.01 -14.19
C PHE A 350 47.70 2.53 -14.08
N SER A 351 48.61 3.15 -14.85
CA SER A 351 48.83 4.60 -14.80
C SER A 351 47.67 5.42 -15.36
N ASP A 352 46.85 4.83 -16.23
CA ASP A 352 45.65 5.43 -16.83
C ASP A 352 44.36 5.22 -16.00
N VAL A 353 44.46 4.61 -14.82
CA VAL A 353 43.33 4.42 -13.90
C VAL A 353 43.67 5.01 -12.53
N PRO A 354 43.63 6.35 -12.38
CA PRO A 354 43.91 6.99 -11.10
C PRO A 354 42.81 6.70 -10.07
N ALA A 355 43.17 6.77 -8.78
CA ALA A 355 42.29 6.46 -7.65
C ALA A 355 41.01 7.31 -7.57
N SER A 356 40.98 8.46 -8.25
CA SER A 356 39.82 9.34 -8.36
C SER A 356 38.76 8.88 -9.37
N THR A 357 39.07 7.89 -10.23
CA THR A 357 38.11 7.41 -11.22
C THR A 357 36.98 6.59 -10.58
N PRO A 358 35.72 6.73 -11.02
CA PRO A 358 34.58 6.02 -10.42
C PRO A 358 34.71 4.48 -10.43
N TYR A 359 35.46 3.93 -11.38
CA TYR A 359 35.63 2.48 -11.54
C TYR A 359 36.92 1.92 -10.92
N PHE A 360 37.74 2.75 -10.27
CA PHE A 360 39.06 2.40 -9.77
C PHE A 360 39.05 1.08 -8.98
N LYS A 361 38.20 0.97 -7.96
CA LYS A 361 38.16 -0.22 -7.09
C LYS A 361 37.86 -1.51 -7.84
N TYR A 362 37.02 -1.46 -8.87
CA TYR A 362 36.65 -2.65 -9.65
C TYR A 362 37.80 -3.07 -10.57
N VAL A 363 38.48 -2.11 -11.20
CA VAL A 363 39.65 -2.42 -12.05
C VAL A 363 40.78 -3.03 -11.21
N GLN A 364 41.02 -2.50 -10.01
CA GLN A 364 42.01 -3.05 -9.08
C GLN A 364 41.63 -4.47 -8.67
N LYS A 365 40.37 -4.71 -8.29
CA LYS A 365 39.88 -6.03 -7.92
C LYS A 365 39.99 -7.04 -9.07
N LEU A 366 39.67 -6.67 -10.31
CA LEU A 366 39.89 -7.54 -11.45
C LEU A 366 41.36 -7.97 -11.60
N LYS A 367 42.30 -7.07 -11.28
CA LYS A 367 43.73 -7.36 -11.37
C LYS A 367 44.18 -8.26 -10.23
N ASP A 368 43.73 -8.01 -9.01
CA ASP A 368 43.99 -8.84 -7.83
C ASP A 368 43.56 -10.29 -8.06
N GLU A 369 42.42 -10.49 -8.74
CA GLU A 369 41.85 -11.82 -9.04
C GLU A 369 42.39 -12.45 -10.33
N GLY A 370 43.33 -11.79 -11.03
CA GLY A 370 43.87 -12.29 -12.30
C GLY A 370 42.86 -12.32 -13.47
N ILE A 371 41.69 -11.69 -13.31
CA ILE A 371 40.64 -11.63 -14.32
C ILE A 371 41.03 -10.69 -15.46
N THR A 372 41.84 -9.65 -15.21
CA THR A 372 42.49 -8.89 -16.28
C THR A 372 43.98 -9.24 -16.36
N THR A 373 44.41 -9.58 -17.58
CA THR A 373 45.81 -9.96 -17.89
C THR A 373 46.61 -8.80 -18.47
N VAL A 374 46.00 -7.62 -18.62
CA VAL A 374 46.69 -6.42 -19.11
C VAL A 374 47.82 -6.04 -18.15
N SER A 375 48.97 -5.63 -18.72
CA SER A 375 50.18 -5.29 -17.99
C SER A 375 50.64 -3.83 -18.14
N SER A 376 50.07 -3.07 -19.08
CA SER A 376 50.46 -1.69 -19.38
C SER A 376 49.33 -0.70 -19.05
N LEU A 377 48.56 -0.26 -20.04
CA LEU A 377 47.43 0.65 -19.88
C LEU A 377 46.13 -0.14 -19.90
N TYR A 378 45.22 0.12 -18.96
CA TYR A 378 43.97 -0.63 -18.85
C TYR A 378 42.97 -0.28 -19.96
N ASP A 379 42.98 0.96 -20.45
CA ASP A 379 42.03 1.53 -21.40
C ASP A 379 40.58 1.47 -20.88
N SER A 380 40.27 2.25 -19.84
CA SER A 380 38.96 2.22 -19.15
C SER A 380 37.76 2.52 -20.05
N GLU A 381 37.93 3.45 -20.99
CA GLU A 381 36.85 3.94 -21.86
C GLU A 381 36.71 3.12 -23.15
N GLY A 382 37.68 2.28 -23.48
CA GLY A 382 37.61 1.39 -24.63
C GLY A 382 36.38 0.48 -24.59
N GLU A 383 35.70 0.34 -25.73
CA GLU A 383 34.54 -0.53 -25.88
C GLU A 383 34.96 -2.02 -25.93
N VAL A 384 34.16 -2.87 -25.31
CA VAL A 384 34.46 -4.30 -25.17
C VAL A 384 33.90 -5.08 -26.35
N THR A 385 34.74 -5.88 -27.02
CA THR A 385 34.27 -6.81 -28.06
C THR A 385 33.67 -8.09 -27.46
N ARG A 386 32.88 -8.83 -28.24
CA ARG A 386 32.29 -10.11 -27.80
C ARG A 386 33.34 -11.16 -27.40
N GLY A 387 34.49 -11.19 -28.07
CA GLY A 387 35.63 -12.04 -27.70
C GLY A 387 36.27 -11.63 -26.38
N GLN A 388 36.46 -10.33 -26.17
CA GLN A 388 36.97 -9.79 -24.89
C GLN A 388 35.98 -10.08 -23.75
N ALA A 389 34.69 -9.86 -23.96
CA ALA A 389 33.65 -10.16 -22.98
C ALA A 389 33.69 -11.64 -22.55
N ALA A 390 33.85 -12.56 -23.50
CA ALA A 390 34.00 -13.98 -23.21
C ALA A 390 35.23 -14.26 -22.33
N ALA A 391 36.36 -13.64 -22.62
CA ALA A 391 37.57 -13.81 -21.80
C ALA A 391 37.38 -13.29 -20.36
N PHE A 392 36.71 -12.15 -20.16
CA PHE A 392 36.42 -11.65 -18.81
C PHE A 392 35.47 -12.57 -18.04
N ILE A 393 34.35 -12.99 -18.67
CA ILE A 393 33.35 -13.85 -18.03
C ILE A 393 33.95 -15.21 -17.66
N VAL A 394 34.66 -15.85 -18.59
CA VAL A 394 35.23 -17.18 -18.35
C VAL A 394 36.30 -17.13 -17.28
N ARG A 395 37.21 -16.15 -17.30
CA ARG A 395 38.23 -16.04 -16.26
C ARG A 395 37.64 -15.76 -14.90
N ALA A 396 36.62 -14.91 -14.82
CA ALA A 396 35.93 -14.63 -13.56
C ALA A 396 35.22 -15.86 -12.97
N LYS A 397 34.61 -16.68 -13.83
CA LYS A 397 33.81 -17.83 -13.38
C LYS A 397 34.61 -19.12 -13.21
N PHE A 398 35.63 -19.34 -14.04
CA PHE A 398 36.34 -20.62 -14.16
C PHE A 398 37.86 -20.49 -13.97
N GLY A 399 38.38 -19.27 -13.79
CA GLY A 399 39.81 -19.01 -13.76
C GLY A 399 40.49 -19.21 -15.11
N GLU A 400 41.82 -19.34 -15.11
CA GLU A 400 42.63 -19.44 -16.32
C GLU A 400 42.76 -20.89 -16.84
N SER A 401 42.54 -21.88 -15.96
CA SER A 401 42.67 -23.31 -16.26
C SER A 401 41.29 -23.97 -16.32
N PHE A 402 40.82 -24.26 -17.54
CA PHE A 402 39.52 -24.88 -17.79
C PHE A 402 39.56 -25.79 -19.03
N SER A 403 38.67 -26.77 -19.08
CA SER A 403 38.43 -27.59 -20.28
C SER A 403 37.47 -26.87 -21.24
N TYR A 404 37.66 -27.10 -22.54
CA TYR A 404 36.79 -26.57 -23.59
C TYR A 404 36.78 -27.50 -24.80
N THR A 405 35.70 -27.45 -25.58
CA THR A 405 35.61 -28.20 -26.85
C THR A 405 36.60 -27.64 -27.87
N ALA A 406 37.50 -28.49 -28.39
CA ALA A 406 38.52 -28.07 -29.35
C ALA A 406 37.98 -27.88 -30.79
N THR A 407 36.85 -28.50 -31.12
CA THR A 407 36.20 -28.36 -32.43
C THR A 407 35.40 -27.05 -32.48
N PRO A 408 35.69 -26.11 -33.40
CA PRO A 408 35.01 -24.81 -33.45
C PRO A 408 33.49 -24.93 -33.57
N TYR A 409 32.73 -24.24 -32.70
CA TYR A 409 31.27 -24.15 -32.80
C TYR A 409 30.80 -23.08 -33.80
N PHE A 410 31.65 -22.10 -34.09
CA PHE A 410 31.29 -20.93 -34.89
C PHE A 410 32.22 -20.81 -36.09
N SER A 411 31.64 -20.50 -37.25
CA SER A 411 32.41 -20.43 -38.51
C SER A 411 33.41 -19.27 -38.55
N ASP A 412 33.20 -18.24 -37.73
CA ASP A 412 33.99 -17.01 -37.66
C ASP A 412 34.92 -16.96 -36.44
N VAL A 413 35.07 -18.06 -35.71
CA VAL A 413 35.96 -18.16 -34.53
C VAL A 413 36.96 -19.31 -34.74
N PRO A 414 38.02 -19.10 -35.54
CA PRO A 414 39.02 -20.13 -35.81
C PRO A 414 39.88 -20.42 -34.57
N ALA A 415 40.51 -21.61 -34.52
CA ALA A 415 41.27 -22.10 -33.36
C ALA A 415 42.46 -21.20 -32.96
N GLU A 416 42.99 -20.44 -33.92
CA GLU A 416 44.11 -19.52 -33.76
C GLU A 416 43.68 -18.18 -33.14
N ASN A 417 42.37 -17.90 -33.06
CA ASN A 417 41.89 -16.66 -32.47
C ASN A 417 42.24 -16.63 -30.97
N PRO A 418 42.81 -15.53 -30.44
CA PRO A 418 43.24 -15.44 -29.04
C PRO A 418 42.10 -15.64 -28.03
N TYR A 419 40.85 -15.42 -28.45
CA TYR A 419 39.66 -15.61 -27.62
C TYR A 419 38.95 -16.95 -27.84
N PHE A 420 39.45 -17.80 -28.76
CA PHE A 420 38.82 -19.08 -29.17
C PHE A 420 38.36 -19.91 -27.97
N ARG A 421 39.30 -20.25 -27.06
CA ARG A 421 39.02 -21.11 -25.92
C ARG A 421 37.93 -20.58 -24.98
N TYR A 422 37.82 -19.26 -24.84
CA TYR A 422 36.80 -18.65 -23.97
C TYR A 422 35.42 -18.70 -24.64
N VAL A 423 35.35 -18.44 -25.94
CA VAL A 423 34.10 -18.51 -26.71
C VAL A 423 33.58 -19.96 -26.73
N GLN A 424 34.46 -20.94 -26.91
CA GLN A 424 34.11 -22.36 -26.82
C GLN A 424 33.56 -22.70 -25.43
N LYS A 425 34.24 -22.26 -24.36
CA LYS A 425 33.78 -22.46 -22.98
C LYS A 425 32.42 -21.83 -22.71
N LEU A 426 32.15 -20.62 -23.22
CA LEU A 426 30.82 -20.02 -23.10
C LEU A 426 29.73 -20.89 -23.76
N LYS A 427 30.06 -21.56 -24.87
CA LYS A 427 29.11 -22.42 -25.58
C LYS A 427 28.90 -23.74 -24.84
N ASP A 428 29.98 -24.35 -24.36
CA ASP A 428 29.96 -25.59 -23.57
C ASP A 428 29.05 -25.45 -22.33
N GLU A 429 29.07 -24.28 -21.70
CA GLU A 429 28.32 -23.98 -20.47
C GLU A 429 26.92 -23.38 -20.74
N GLY A 430 26.51 -23.26 -22.00
CA GLY A 430 25.22 -22.64 -22.36
C GLY A 430 25.11 -21.14 -22.09
N ILE A 431 26.21 -20.48 -21.72
CA ILE A 431 26.24 -19.03 -21.44
C ILE A 431 25.99 -18.22 -22.72
N THR A 432 26.40 -18.73 -23.89
CA THR A 432 26.03 -18.14 -25.17
C THR A 432 25.07 -19.04 -25.96
N THR A 433 23.93 -18.47 -26.35
CA THR A 433 22.90 -19.14 -27.16
C THR A 433 23.09 -18.95 -28.66
N VAL A 434 24.10 -18.18 -29.08
CA VAL A 434 24.38 -17.90 -30.50
C VAL A 434 24.64 -19.19 -31.28
N SER A 435 24.23 -19.20 -32.55
CA SER A 435 24.44 -20.27 -33.51
C SER A 435 24.97 -19.71 -34.84
N GLY A 436 25.82 -20.46 -35.54
CA GLY A 436 26.39 -20.03 -36.82
C GLY A 436 27.61 -19.12 -36.64
N GLN A 437 27.39 -17.80 -36.61
CA GLN A 437 28.46 -16.80 -36.45
C GLN A 437 28.39 -16.13 -35.08
N TYR A 438 29.52 -16.05 -34.38
CA TYR A 438 29.62 -15.44 -33.05
C TYR A 438 29.79 -13.92 -33.09
N ALA A 439 30.29 -13.36 -34.21
CA ALA A 439 30.64 -11.96 -34.41
C ALA A 439 31.70 -11.46 -33.42
N ILE A 440 32.82 -12.19 -33.29
CA ILE A 440 33.78 -12.07 -32.18
C ILE A 440 34.38 -10.68 -31.96
N ASP A 441 34.62 -9.93 -33.03
CA ASP A 441 35.25 -8.60 -32.96
C ASP A 441 34.24 -7.44 -32.82
N THR A 442 32.94 -7.75 -32.81
CA THR A 442 31.91 -6.70 -32.65
C THR A 442 31.82 -6.23 -31.21
N VAL A 443 31.62 -4.93 -31.01
CA VAL A 443 31.41 -4.31 -29.71
C VAL A 443 30.06 -4.69 -29.12
N ILE A 444 30.05 -5.13 -27.87
CA ILE A 444 28.85 -5.68 -27.23
C ILE A 444 27.97 -4.56 -26.63
N PRO A 445 26.69 -4.48 -27.01
CA PRO A 445 25.75 -3.60 -26.33
C PRO A 445 25.33 -4.14 -24.96
N ARG A 446 24.82 -3.26 -24.10
CA ARG A 446 24.48 -3.55 -22.71
C ARG A 446 23.42 -4.62 -22.56
N ASP A 447 22.38 -4.63 -23.40
CA ASP A 447 21.33 -5.66 -23.40
C ASP A 447 21.88 -7.08 -23.64
N GLN A 448 22.79 -7.24 -24.59
CA GLN A 448 23.48 -8.52 -24.86
C GLN A 448 24.41 -8.91 -23.73
N MET A 449 25.14 -7.94 -23.16
CA MET A 449 25.95 -8.18 -21.97
C MET A 449 25.08 -8.64 -20.80
N ALA A 450 23.87 -8.07 -20.63
CA ALA A 450 22.94 -8.46 -19.58
C ALA A 450 22.61 -9.94 -19.64
N ALA A 451 22.28 -10.42 -20.83
CA ALA A 451 21.97 -11.83 -21.07
C ALA A 451 23.17 -12.74 -20.76
N LEU A 452 24.39 -12.38 -21.22
CA LEU A 452 25.58 -13.19 -20.93
C LEU A 452 25.90 -13.27 -19.43
N LEU A 453 25.87 -12.14 -18.73
CA LEU A 453 26.15 -12.09 -17.29
C LEU A 453 25.08 -12.83 -16.48
N SER A 454 23.81 -12.70 -16.86
CA SER A 454 22.71 -13.38 -16.18
C SER A 454 22.83 -14.90 -16.29
N ARG A 455 23.15 -15.43 -17.48
CA ARG A 455 23.42 -16.86 -17.64
C ARG A 455 24.66 -17.30 -16.88
N ALA A 456 25.73 -16.51 -16.93
CA ALA A 456 26.99 -16.85 -16.29
C ALA A 456 26.91 -16.85 -14.76
N PHE A 457 26.27 -15.86 -14.14
CA PHE A 457 26.37 -15.62 -12.70
C PHE A 457 25.06 -15.84 -11.95
N LEU A 458 23.90 -15.77 -12.62
CA LEU A 458 22.58 -15.94 -12.00
C LEU A 458 21.88 -17.25 -12.41
N GLY A 459 22.47 -18.03 -13.32
CA GLY A 459 21.92 -19.33 -13.75
C GLY A 459 20.64 -19.22 -14.58
N MET A 460 20.39 -18.06 -15.19
CA MET A 460 19.26 -17.86 -16.09
C MET A 460 19.44 -18.66 -17.39
N PRO A 461 18.34 -19.02 -18.10
CA PRO A 461 18.39 -19.77 -19.36
C PRO A 461 18.90 -18.98 -20.58
#